data_AF-A0A917XWP2-F1
#
_entry.id   AF-A0A917XWP2-F1
#
_cell.length_a   1.000
_cell.length_b   1.000
_cell.length_c   1.000
_cell.angle_alpha   90.00
_cell.angle_beta   90.00
_cell.angle_gamma   90.00
#
_symmetry.space_group_name_H-M   'P 1'
#
loop_
_entity.id
_entity.type
_entity.pdbx_description
1 polymer ?
#
loop_
_entity_poly.entity_id
_entity_poly.type
_entity_poly.pdbx_seq_one_letter_code
_entity_poly.pdbx_strand_id
1 'polypeptide(L)'
;MIGIIFIAISVAGYFLILNSKVKNKGAALLEKAMTAILSTLVFSLYLAVTGYTPVEEQQAGIGYNSFEGLFIIFFMYSLPLFLICGGLYSFFADIFLGKIHFHNAFLQYITGILVYLVGGLFIVGFFLH
;
A
#
# COMPACT_ATOMS: atom_id res chain seq x y z
N MET A 1 4.68 14.19 10.68
CA MET A 1 3.62 14.39 9.66
C MET A 1 3.19 13.08 8.98
N ILE A 2 4.13 12.21 8.57
CA ILE A 2 3.84 10.96 7.84
C ILE A 2 2.88 10.01 8.60
N GLY A 3 3.04 9.84 9.91
CA GLY A 3 2.15 8.98 10.71
C GLY A 3 0.68 9.46 10.76
N ILE A 4 0.46 10.78 10.77
CA ILE A 4 -0.89 11.36 10.77
C ILE A 4 -1.56 11.14 9.41
N ILE A 5 -0.80 11.30 8.32
CA ILE A 5 -1.26 11.03 6.95
C ILE A 5 -1.63 9.54 6.82
N PHE A 6 -0.83 8.65 7.38
CA PHE A 6 -1.10 7.21 7.37
C PHE A 6 -2.40 6.85 8.08
N ILE A 7 -2.63 7.40 9.28
CA ILE A 7 -3.86 7.19 10.05
C ILE A 7 -5.06 7.77 9.31
N ALA A 8 -4.96 9.00 8.79
CA ALA A 8 -6.05 9.66 8.09
C ALA A 8 -6.51 8.87 6.85
N ILE A 9 -5.56 8.35 6.05
CA ILE A 9 -5.88 7.56 4.86
C ILE A 9 -6.41 6.18 5.27
N SER A 10 -5.90 5.57 6.35
CA SER A 10 -6.40 4.27 6.83
C SER A 10 -7.85 4.36 7.31
N VAL A 11 -8.19 5.45 8.02
CA VAL A 11 -9.56 5.76 8.46
C VAL A 11 -10.46 6.05 7.26
N ALA A 12 -10.00 6.86 6.31
CA ALA A 12 -10.76 7.17 5.09
C ALA A 12 -11.03 5.91 4.24
N GLY A 13 -10.03 5.03 4.10
CA GLY A 13 -10.17 3.73 3.41
C GLY A 13 -11.20 2.83 4.09
N TYR A 14 -11.15 2.73 5.42
CA TYR A 14 -12.14 1.96 6.19
C TYR A 14 -13.57 2.48 6.01
N PHE A 15 -13.78 3.80 6.08
CA PHE A 15 -15.10 4.40 5.86
C PHE A 15 -15.63 4.19 4.45
N LEU A 16 -14.75 4.22 3.44
CA LEU A 16 -15.15 3.99 2.06
C LEU A 16 -15.57 2.54 1.79
N ILE A 17 -14.95 1.57 2.43
CA ILE A 17 -15.31 0.15 2.29
C ILE A 17 -16.64 -0.15 2.96
N LEU A 18 -16.89 0.45 4.13
CA LEU A 18 -18.20 0.38 4.79
C LEU A 18 -19.31 0.96 3.90
N ASN A 19 -19.04 2.07 3.20
CA ASN A 19 -19.99 2.70 2.28
C ASN A 19 -20.04 2.05 0.88
N SER A 20 -19.00 1.32 0.46
CA SER A 20 -18.88 0.66 -0.86
C SER A 20 -19.89 -0.48 -1.07
N LYS A 21 -20.48 -1.01 0.01
CA LYS A 21 -21.66 -1.89 -0.08
C LYS A 21 -22.81 -1.29 -0.92
N VAL A 22 -22.79 0.02 -1.20
CA VAL A 22 -23.66 0.68 -2.17
C VAL A 22 -23.18 0.41 -3.60
N LYS A 23 -23.61 -0.73 -4.17
CA LYS A 23 -23.87 -1.16 -5.58
C LYS A 23 -23.39 -0.34 -6.81
N ASN A 24 -22.47 0.62 -6.69
CA ASN A 24 -22.11 1.59 -7.71
C ASN A 24 -20.65 1.38 -8.15
N LYS A 25 -20.43 1.08 -9.44
CA LYS A 25 -19.13 0.69 -10.00
C LYS A 25 -18.02 1.75 -9.78
N GLY A 26 -18.39 3.03 -9.68
CA GLY A 26 -17.44 4.12 -9.39
C GLY A 26 -16.85 4.07 -7.97
N ALA A 27 -17.63 3.65 -6.98
CA ALA A 27 -17.16 3.54 -5.59
C ALA A 27 -16.11 2.42 -5.44
N ALA A 28 -16.29 1.31 -6.15
CA ALA A 28 -15.33 0.20 -6.18
C ALA A 28 -13.99 0.60 -6.79
N LEU A 29 -13.98 1.46 -7.82
CA LEU A 29 -12.73 1.96 -8.41
C LEU A 29 -11.98 2.88 -7.42
N LEU A 30 -12.72 3.74 -6.72
CA LEU A 30 -12.16 4.63 -5.70
C LEU A 30 -11.56 3.84 -4.53
N GLU A 31 -12.25 2.80 -4.07
CA GLU A 31 -11.79 1.88 -3.02
C GLU A 31 -10.46 1.23 -3.40
N LYS A 32 -10.34 0.74 -4.63
CA LYS A 32 -9.11 0.12 -5.14
C LYS A 32 -7.96 1.12 -5.26
N ALA A 33 -8.25 2.33 -5.75
CA ALA A 33 -7.26 3.40 -5.82
C ALA A 33 -6.74 3.78 -4.42
N MET A 34 -7.63 3.88 -3.43
CA MET A 34 -7.22 4.15 -2.05
C MET A 34 -6.45 3.02 -1.41
N THR A 35 -6.83 1.77 -1.68
CA THR A 35 -6.10 0.58 -1.22
C THR A 35 -4.69 0.56 -1.82
N ALA A 36 -4.55 0.91 -3.10
CA ALA A 36 -3.25 1.04 -3.76
C ALA A 36 -2.39 2.16 -3.14
N ILE A 37 -2.97 3.34 -2.89
CA ILE A 37 -2.28 4.47 -2.24
C ILE A 37 -1.82 4.07 -0.82
N LEU A 38 -2.68 3.43 -0.04
CA LEU A 38 -2.34 2.93 1.29
C LEU A 38 -1.21 1.91 1.26
N SER A 39 -1.31 0.93 0.37
CA SER A 39 -0.28 -0.10 0.22
C SER A 39 1.05 0.51 -0.19
N THR A 40 1.03 1.50 -1.09
CA THR A 40 2.21 2.27 -1.49
C THR A 40 2.83 3.00 -0.30
N LEU A 41 2.02 3.65 0.53
CA LEU A 41 2.50 4.35 1.73
C LEU A 41 3.18 3.39 2.70
N VAL A 42 2.54 2.25 3.02
CA VAL A 42 3.14 1.22 3.89
C VAL A 42 4.46 0.74 3.32
N PHE A 43 4.47 0.38 2.04
CA PHE A 43 5.63 -0.18 1.37
C PHE A 43 6.80 0.81 1.32
N SER A 44 6.52 2.07 0.98
CA SER A 44 7.53 3.13 0.90
C SER A 44 8.09 3.49 2.27
N LEU A 45 7.25 3.48 3.31
CA LEU A 45 7.70 3.63 4.70
C LEU A 45 8.61 2.48 5.13
N TYR A 46 8.22 1.24 4.82
CA TYR A 46 9.04 0.06 5.12
C TYR A 46 10.41 0.14 4.45
N LEU A 47 10.47 0.50 3.16
CA LEU A 47 11.72 0.68 2.44
C LEU A 47 12.55 1.85 3.00
N ALA A 48 11.92 2.97 3.36
CA ALA A 48 12.62 4.09 3.96
C ALA A 48 13.23 3.72 5.33
N VAL A 49 12.51 2.97 6.17
CA VAL A 49 13.02 2.52 7.48
C VAL A 49 14.18 1.53 7.32
N THR A 50 14.08 0.60 6.38
CA THR A 50 15.12 -0.42 6.16
C THR A 50 16.34 0.12 5.41
N GLY A 51 16.15 1.14 4.56
CA GLY A 51 17.23 1.76 3.79
C GLY A 51 17.84 3.01 4.41
N TYR A 52 17.29 3.53 5.51
CA TYR A 52 17.81 4.74 6.15
C TYR A 52 19.01 4.42 7.04
N THR A 53 20.10 5.16 6.82
CA THR A 53 21.27 5.16 7.70
C THR A 53 21.21 6.40 8.60
N PRO A 54 21.25 6.27 9.93
CA PRO A 54 21.32 7.41 10.82
C PRO A 54 22.56 8.28 10.56
N VAL A 55 22.45 9.59 10.83
CA VAL A 55 23.56 10.54 10.64
C VAL A 55 24.80 10.13 11.45
N GLU A 56 24.59 9.52 12.62
CA GLU A 56 25.65 9.02 13.50
C GLU A 56 26.47 7.87 12.88
N GLU A 57 25.86 7.11 11.98
CA GLU A 57 26.46 5.97 11.28
C GLU A 57 26.88 6.33 9.85
N GLN A 58 26.76 7.61 9.47
CA GLN A 58 27.08 8.08 8.14
C GLN A 58 28.59 7.94 7.86
N GLN A 59 28.91 7.21 6.78
CA GLN A 59 30.28 7.07 6.31
C GLN A 59 30.68 8.26 5.44
N ALA A 60 31.89 8.78 5.67
CA ALA A 60 32.44 9.88 4.88
C ALA A 60 32.64 9.46 3.40
N GLY A 61 32.23 10.33 2.48
CA GLY A 61 32.39 10.10 1.03
C GLY A 61 31.29 9.27 0.37
N ILE A 62 30.25 8.86 1.11
CA ILE A 62 29.07 8.18 0.56
C ILE A 62 27.90 9.15 0.48
N GLY A 63 27.15 9.09 -0.63
CA GLY A 63 25.92 9.88 -0.80
C GLY A 63 24.91 9.57 0.29
N TYR A 64 24.41 10.61 0.95
CA TYR A 64 23.43 10.49 2.02
C TYR A 64 22.07 10.99 1.56
N ASN A 65 21.03 10.19 1.81
CA ASN A 65 19.65 10.60 1.62
C ASN A 65 18.98 10.69 2.98
N SER A 66 18.28 11.80 3.24
CA SER A 66 17.44 11.91 4.42
C SER A 66 16.32 10.87 4.39
N PHE A 67 15.79 10.49 5.56
CA PHE A 67 14.65 9.58 5.66
C PHE A 67 13.48 10.03 4.78
N GLU A 68 13.18 11.33 4.79
CA GLU A 68 12.12 11.91 3.97
C GLU A 68 12.44 11.81 2.47
N GLY A 69 13.69 12.04 2.07
CA GLY A 69 14.13 11.87 0.68
C GLY A 69 13.97 10.43 0.20
N LEU A 70 14.40 9.45 1.00
CA LEU A 70 14.21 8.03 0.71
C LEU A 70 12.73 7.67 0.57
N PHE A 71 11.90 8.13 1.52
CA PHE A 71 10.46 7.91 1.47
C PHE A 71 9.84 8.48 0.18
N ILE A 72 10.17 9.72 -0.20
CA ILE A 72 9.63 10.35 -1.42
C ILE A 72 10.06 9.57 -2.67
N ILE A 73 11.33 9.17 -2.75
CA ILE A 73 11.86 8.38 -3.87
C ILE A 73 11.07 7.06 -3.98
N PHE A 74 11.00 6.29 -2.90
CA PHE A 74 10.29 5.02 -2.92
C PHE A 74 8.80 5.20 -3.21
N PHE A 75 8.17 6.23 -2.67
CA PHE A 75 6.76 6.53 -2.93
C PHE A 75 6.52 6.86 -4.41
N MET A 76 7.35 7.68 -5.01
CA MET A 76 7.22 8.10 -6.40
C MET A 76 7.36 6.92 -7.38
N TYR A 77 8.26 5.98 -7.11
CA TYR A 77 8.43 4.78 -7.94
C TYR A 77 7.36 3.71 -7.67
N SER A 78 6.95 3.55 -6.41
CA SER A 78 6.01 2.49 -6.02
C SER A 78 4.57 2.85 -6.36
N LEU A 79 4.19 4.13 -6.30
CA LEU A 79 2.82 4.58 -6.52
C LEU A 79 2.25 4.16 -7.89
N PRO A 80 2.90 4.45 -9.04
CA PRO A 80 2.38 4.00 -10.33
C PRO A 80 2.35 2.48 -10.43
N LEU A 81 3.32 1.78 -9.81
CA LEU A 81 3.37 0.33 -9.80
C LEU A 81 2.16 -0.27 -9.06
N PHE A 82 1.86 0.23 -7.86
CA PHE A 82 0.70 -0.23 -7.08
C PHE A 82 -0.64 0.19 -7.70
N LEU A 83 -0.72 1.34 -8.36
CA LEU A 83 -1.94 1.74 -9.07
C LEU A 83 -2.24 0.82 -10.27
N ILE A 84 -1.22 0.50 -11.07
CA ILE A 84 -1.39 -0.35 -12.26
C ILE A 84 -1.46 -1.83 -11.87
N CYS A 85 -0.41 -2.34 -11.23
CA CYS A 85 -0.29 -3.76 -10.88
C CYS A 85 -1.20 -4.12 -9.70
N GLY A 86 -1.31 -3.27 -8.69
CA GLY A 86 -2.24 -3.49 -7.59
C GLY A 86 -3.71 -3.39 -8.05
N GLY A 87 -4.02 -2.51 -9.00
CA GLY A 87 -5.33 -2.47 -9.66
C GLY A 87 -5.66 -3.79 -10.37
N LEU A 88 -4.71 -4.38 -11.11
CA LEU A 88 -4.92 -5.68 -11.76
C LEU A 88 -4.98 -6.83 -10.74
N TYR A 89 -4.10 -6.83 -9.74
CA TYR A 89 -4.07 -7.83 -8.68
C TYR A 89 -5.35 -7.83 -7.85
N SER A 90 -5.95 -6.66 -7.63
CA SER A 90 -7.25 -6.51 -6.96
C SER A 90 -8.35 -7.38 -7.57
N PHE A 91 -8.33 -7.51 -8.90
CA PHE A 91 -9.35 -8.25 -9.61
C PHE A 91 -9.24 -9.75 -9.30
N PHE A 92 -8.01 -10.26 -9.23
CA PHE A 92 -7.74 -11.63 -8.80
C PHE A 92 -8.02 -11.82 -7.31
N ALA A 93 -7.62 -10.84 -6.48
CA ALA A 93 -7.88 -10.86 -5.05
C ALA A 93 -9.39 -10.89 -4.75
N ASP A 94 -10.20 -10.12 -5.46
CA ASP A 94 -11.66 -10.13 -5.33
C ASP A 94 -12.27 -11.49 -5.70
N ILE A 95 -11.76 -12.14 -6.74
CA ILE A 95 -12.20 -13.49 -7.14
C ILE A 95 -11.85 -14.53 -6.06
N PHE A 96 -10.68 -14.42 -5.44
CA PHE A 96 -10.25 -15.31 -4.37
C PHE A 96 -10.98 -15.03 -3.05
N LEU A 97 -11.06 -13.77 -2.64
CA LEU A 97 -11.72 -13.33 -1.41
C LEU A 97 -13.24 -13.47 -1.49
N GLY A 98 -13.84 -13.35 -2.68
CA GLY A 98 -15.27 -13.58 -2.90
C GLY A 98 -15.71 -15.04 -2.68
N LYS A 99 -14.75 -15.98 -2.64
CA LYS A 99 -15.00 -17.38 -2.25
C LYS A 99 -14.95 -17.60 -0.74
N ILE A 100 -14.51 -16.61 0.02
CA ILE A 100 -14.33 -16.70 1.47
C ILE A 100 -15.48 -15.94 2.15
N HIS A 101 -16.28 -16.65 2.93
CA HIS A 101 -17.33 -16.03 3.75
C HIS A 101 -16.72 -15.41 5.01
N PHE A 102 -16.49 -14.10 4.98
CA PHE A 102 -16.04 -13.34 6.15
C PHE A 102 -17.21 -13.01 7.07
N HIS A 103 -17.07 -13.31 8.36
CA HIS A 103 -18.09 -13.02 9.38
C HIS A 103 -18.11 -11.54 9.80
N ASN A 104 -17.00 -10.81 9.59
CA ASN A 104 -16.84 -9.42 10.03
C ASN A 104 -16.21 -8.56 8.92
N ALA A 105 -16.79 -7.39 8.66
CA ALA A 105 -16.32 -6.44 7.65
C ALA A 105 -14.90 -5.93 7.94
N PHE A 106 -14.51 -5.83 9.21
CA PHE A 106 -13.15 -5.46 9.60
C PHE A 106 -12.12 -6.51 9.20
N LEU A 107 -12.45 -7.79 9.39
CA LEU A 107 -11.58 -8.91 8.97
C LEU A 107 -11.44 -8.95 7.45
N GLN A 108 -12.52 -8.71 6.71
CA GLN A 108 -12.46 -8.61 5.26
C GLN A 108 -11.51 -7.49 4.80
N TYR A 109 -11.55 -6.33 5.45
CA TYR A 109 -10.66 -5.21 5.14
C TYR A 109 -9.18 -5.54 5.40
N ILE A 110 -8.86 -6.05 6.60
CA ILE A 110 -7.48 -6.44 6.95
C ILE A 110 -6.97 -7.51 5.99
N THR A 111 -7.78 -8.51 5.67
CA THR A 111 -7.38 -9.60 4.77
C THR A 111 -7.15 -9.06 3.35
N GLY A 112 -7.98 -8.12 2.90
CA GLY A 112 -7.78 -7.42 1.63
C GLY A 112 -6.45 -6.67 1.57
N ILE A 113 -6.12 -5.90 2.61
CA ILE A 113 -4.83 -5.21 2.72
C ILE A 113 -3.67 -6.21 2.67
N LEU A 114 -3.73 -7.28 3.46
CA LEU A 114 -2.65 -8.28 3.53
C LEU A 114 -2.43 -8.99 2.21
N VAL A 115 -3.51 -9.42 1.54
CA VAL A 115 -3.42 -10.08 0.23
C VAL A 115 -2.81 -9.13 -0.80
N TYR A 116 -3.22 -7.86 -0.82
CA TYR A 116 -2.61 -6.85 -1.68
C TYR A 116 -1.13 -6.60 -1.41
N LEU A 117 -0.76 -6.54 -0.13
CA LEU A 117 0.62 -6.30 0.28
C LEU A 117 1.52 -7.48 -0.14
N VAL A 118 1.05 -8.72 0.06
CA VAL A 118 1.75 -9.93 -0.40
C VAL A 118 1.83 -9.97 -1.93
N GLY A 119 0.76 -9.64 -2.64
CA GLY A 119 0.75 -9.57 -4.11
C GLY A 119 1.73 -8.54 -4.66
N GLY A 120 1.75 -7.35 -4.07
CA GLY A 120 2.69 -6.28 -4.42
C GLY A 120 4.15 -6.70 -4.19
N LEU A 121 4.45 -7.29 -3.03
CA LEU A 121 5.78 -7.85 -2.74
C LEU A 121 6.18 -8.93 -3.74
N PHE A 122 5.26 -9.80 -4.13
CA PHE A 122 5.53 -10.88 -5.09
C PHE A 122 5.89 -10.34 -6.47
N ILE A 123 5.19 -9.31 -6.95
CA ILE A 123 5.45 -8.68 -8.26
C ILE A 123 6.78 -7.92 -8.22
N VAL A 124 7.04 -7.15 -7.16
CA VAL A 124 8.30 -6.42 -7.00
C VAL A 124 9.48 -7.40 -6.90
N GLY A 125 9.34 -8.49 -6.15
CA GLY A 125 10.35 -9.54 -6.05
C GLY A 125 10.60 -10.24 -7.38
N PHE A 126 9.56 -10.46 -8.19
CA PHE A 126 9.70 -11.03 -9.53
C PHE A 126 10.43 -10.11 -10.51
N PHE A 127 10.22 -8.80 -10.42
CA PHE A 127 10.89 -7.81 -11.30
C PHE A 127 12.33 -7.49 -10.88
N LEU A 128 12.69 -7.71 -9.62
CA LEU A 128 14.03 -7.44 -9.08
C LEU A 128 14.97 -8.67 -9.13
N HIS A 129 14.50 -9.81 -9.62
CA HIS A 129 15.31 -11.00 -9.86
C HIS A 129 15.61 -11.18 -11.35
#